data_AF-A0A7K6XX70-F1
#
_entry.id   AF-A0A7K6XX70-F1
#
_cell.length_a   1.000
_cell.length_b   1.000
_cell.length_c   1.000
_cell.angle_alpha   90.00
_cell.angle_beta   90.00
_cell.angle_gamma   90.00
#
_symmetry.space_group_name_H-M   'P 1'
#
loop_
_entity.id
_entity.type
_entity.pdbx_description
1 polymer ?
#
loop_
_entity_poly.entity_id
_entity_poly.type
_entity_poly.pdbx_seq_one_letter_code
_entity_poly.pdbx_strand_id
1 'polypeptide(L)'
;KLTRILQDSLGGRTKTSIIATISPASVNLEETLSTLEYAHRAKNIMNKPEVNQKLTKKALIKEYTEEIERLKRDLAAAREKNGIYISLENYEALNGKVTVQEEQITEYIHKISVMEEEVKKVTELFRVSKNELEQCKTDLQIKEKELEETQKDLQETKVQLAEEEYVVSVLENTEQKLHGTASKLLSTVEETTRDVSGLHAKLDRMKVVDQHNAVVQNTFAGQMNALFSKIQDSITENSLKQQEMLTSYTNFIGDLLSTSSSTADILASVVSASFASLKELVSTEVSHMSEKITQHENLSLDCKAELLRLIEEHETGLGRAVNSLTPMVEFVLGLNGQFQSNMK
;
A
#
# COMPACT_ATOMS: atom_id res chain seq x y z
N LYS A 1 -93.79 51.02 -33.69
CA LYS A 1 -94.14 52.44 -33.42
C LYS A 1 -92.92 53.37 -33.48
N LEU A 2 -91.74 53.00 -32.94
CA LEU A 2 -90.52 53.83 -32.95
C LEU A 2 -89.99 54.21 -34.34
N THR A 3 -89.86 53.26 -35.26
CA THR A 3 -89.35 53.50 -36.63
C THR A 3 -90.19 54.47 -37.45
N ARG A 4 -91.49 54.62 -37.13
CA ARG A 4 -92.39 55.56 -37.81
C ARG A 4 -92.16 57.01 -37.36
N ILE A 5 -91.68 57.23 -36.14
CA ILE A 5 -91.33 58.56 -35.63
C ILE A 5 -89.95 58.98 -36.18
N LEU A 6 -89.04 58.01 -36.35
CA LEU A 6 -87.68 58.23 -36.84
C LEU A 6 -87.56 58.24 -38.37
N GLN A 7 -88.68 58.25 -39.10
CA GLN A 7 -88.67 58.21 -40.57
C GLN A 7 -87.91 59.39 -41.18
N ASP A 8 -88.09 60.60 -40.65
CA ASP A 8 -87.37 61.79 -41.12
C ASP A 8 -85.90 61.82 -40.69
N SER A 9 -85.51 61.01 -39.70
CA SER A 9 -84.15 60.90 -39.19
C SER A 9 -83.31 59.85 -39.93
N LEU A 10 -83.94 58.83 -40.51
CA LEU A 10 -83.27 57.73 -41.22
C LEU A 10 -83.58 57.80 -42.73
N GLY A 11 -83.11 58.86 -43.39
CA GLY A 11 -83.30 59.10 -44.84
C GLY A 11 -84.08 60.36 -45.21
N GLY A 12 -84.36 61.26 -44.26
CA GLY A 12 -85.19 62.46 -44.45
C GLY A 12 -84.42 63.78 -44.51
N ARG A 13 -85.10 64.85 -44.06
CA ARG A 13 -84.64 66.25 -44.15
C ARG A 13 -83.86 66.75 -42.92
N THR A 14 -83.57 65.86 -41.98
CA THR A 14 -82.94 66.22 -40.70
C THR A 14 -81.47 65.82 -40.65
N LYS A 15 -80.68 66.52 -39.82
CA LYS A 15 -79.31 66.08 -39.48
C LYS A 15 -79.41 65.07 -38.33
N THR A 16 -79.00 63.84 -38.57
CA THR A 16 -79.11 62.74 -37.60
C THR A 16 -77.73 62.27 -37.14
N SER A 17 -77.58 62.00 -35.85
CA SER A 17 -76.40 61.37 -35.25
C SER A 17 -76.84 60.16 -34.42
N ILE A 18 -76.11 59.05 -34.52
CA ILE A 18 -76.37 57.79 -33.79
C ILE A 18 -75.15 57.50 -32.92
N ILE A 19 -75.38 57.24 -31.62
CA ILE A 19 -74.33 56.91 -30.65
C ILE A 19 -74.43 55.43 -30.30
N ALA A 20 -73.37 54.69 -30.61
CA ALA A 20 -73.24 53.26 -30.27
C ALA A 20 -72.47 53.12 -28.94
N THR A 21 -73.10 52.55 -27.93
CA THR A 21 -72.49 52.31 -26.61
C THR A 21 -72.03 50.86 -26.49
N ILE A 22 -70.73 50.63 -26.29
CA ILE A 22 -70.12 49.29 -26.23
C ILE A 22 -69.41 49.07 -24.89
N SER A 23 -69.26 47.79 -24.50
CA SER A 23 -68.56 47.37 -23.29
C SER A 23 -67.19 46.78 -23.64
N PRO A 24 -66.09 47.17 -22.95
CA PRO A 24 -64.76 46.64 -23.23
C PRO A 24 -64.51 45.22 -22.67
N ALA A 25 -65.43 44.67 -21.87
CA ALA A 25 -65.29 43.35 -21.29
C ALA A 25 -65.34 42.23 -22.36
N SER A 26 -64.42 41.27 -22.28
CA SER A 26 -64.30 40.15 -23.24
C SER A 26 -65.55 39.26 -23.31
N VAL A 27 -66.33 39.19 -22.22
CA VAL A 27 -67.60 38.45 -22.17
C VAL A 27 -68.68 39.03 -23.09
N ASN A 28 -68.57 40.31 -23.47
CA ASN A 28 -69.54 41.02 -24.29
C ASN A 28 -69.05 41.22 -25.73
N LEU A 29 -68.08 40.42 -26.18
CA LEU A 29 -67.47 40.57 -27.51
C LEU A 29 -68.49 40.39 -28.64
N GLU A 30 -69.40 39.42 -28.51
CA GLU A 30 -70.43 39.12 -29.52
C GLU A 30 -71.46 40.26 -29.66
N GLU A 31 -71.95 40.80 -28.55
CA GLU A 31 -72.87 41.95 -28.53
C GLU A 31 -72.19 43.23 -29.02
N THR A 32 -70.90 43.41 -28.70
CA THR A 32 -70.09 44.52 -29.18
C THR A 32 -69.94 44.47 -30.70
N LEU A 33 -69.69 43.29 -31.26
CA LEU A 33 -69.63 43.07 -32.70
C LEU A 33 -70.97 43.43 -33.37
N SER A 34 -72.08 42.91 -32.85
CA SER A 34 -73.43 43.18 -33.38
C SER A 34 -73.79 44.67 -33.36
N THR A 35 -73.41 45.38 -32.29
CA THR A 35 -73.61 46.83 -32.15
C THR A 35 -72.78 47.62 -33.17
N LEU A 36 -71.51 47.24 -33.36
CA LEU A 36 -70.62 47.85 -34.34
C LEU A 36 -71.10 47.60 -35.78
N GLU A 37 -71.61 46.42 -36.09
CA GLU A 37 -72.18 46.11 -37.41
C GLU A 37 -73.41 46.96 -37.73
N TYR A 38 -74.29 47.21 -36.74
CA TYR A 38 -75.41 48.11 -36.92
C TYR A 38 -74.95 49.56 -37.12
N ALA A 39 -74.00 50.04 -36.31
CA ALA A 39 -73.44 51.39 -36.44
C ALA A 39 -72.77 51.60 -37.81
N HIS A 40 -72.04 50.59 -38.30
CA HIS A 40 -71.42 50.60 -39.62
C HIS A 40 -72.46 50.73 -40.74
N ARG A 41 -73.58 49.99 -40.66
CA ARG A 41 -74.69 50.12 -41.62
C ARG A 41 -75.35 51.49 -41.54
N ALA A 42 -75.58 52.01 -40.34
CA ALA A 42 -76.26 53.28 -40.12
C ALA A 42 -75.43 54.49 -40.60
N LYS A 43 -74.09 54.41 -40.55
CA LYS A 43 -73.17 55.42 -41.11
C LYS A 43 -73.42 55.69 -42.60
N ASN A 44 -73.89 54.69 -43.35
CA ASN A 44 -74.10 54.80 -44.80
C ASN A 44 -75.48 55.38 -45.17
N ILE A 45 -76.31 55.78 -44.20
CA ILE A 45 -77.60 56.42 -44.46
C ILE A 45 -77.35 57.91 -44.78
N MET A 46 -77.72 58.35 -45.98
CA MET A 46 -77.60 59.74 -46.40
C MET A 46 -78.91 60.52 -46.20
N ASN A 47 -78.84 61.61 -45.42
CA ASN A 47 -79.93 62.57 -45.29
C ASN A 47 -79.66 63.82 -46.15
N LYS A 48 -80.73 64.53 -46.56
CA LYS A 48 -80.65 65.82 -47.29
C LYS A 48 -81.14 66.96 -46.40
N PRO A 49 -80.28 67.58 -45.57
CA PRO A 49 -80.71 68.63 -44.67
C PRO A 49 -81.05 69.91 -45.44
N GLU A 50 -82.27 70.41 -45.27
CA GLU A 50 -82.76 71.65 -45.89
C GLU A 50 -82.93 72.76 -44.85
N VAL A 51 -82.48 73.99 -45.15
CA VAL A 51 -82.65 75.15 -44.27
C VAL A 51 -84.06 75.70 -44.47
N ASN A 52 -84.89 75.63 -43.44
CA ASN A 52 -86.26 76.15 -43.45
C ASN A 52 -86.29 77.70 -43.41
N GLN A 53 -85.89 78.37 -44.49
CA GLN A 53 -85.95 79.83 -44.59
C GLN A 53 -87.35 80.30 -44.99
N LYS A 54 -87.92 81.21 -44.19
CA LYS A 54 -89.15 81.93 -44.52
C LYS A 54 -88.80 83.31 -45.10
N LEU A 55 -88.45 83.39 -46.38
CA LEU A 55 -88.20 84.67 -47.07
C LEU A 55 -89.51 85.47 -47.20
N THR A 56 -89.50 86.74 -46.76
CA THR A 56 -90.68 87.61 -46.78
C THR A 56 -90.69 88.45 -48.06
N LYS A 57 -91.83 88.52 -48.77
CA LYS A 57 -92.00 89.19 -50.07
C LYS A 57 -91.49 90.65 -50.14
N LYS A 58 -91.39 91.34 -49.00
CA LYS A 58 -90.97 92.75 -48.89
C LYS A 58 -89.47 92.98 -49.18
N ALA A 59 -88.60 92.03 -48.83
CA ALA A 59 -87.16 92.16 -49.06
C ALA A 59 -86.83 92.14 -50.57
N LEU A 60 -87.50 91.26 -51.31
CA LEU A 60 -87.30 91.09 -52.74
C LEU A 60 -87.67 92.34 -53.55
N ILE A 61 -88.73 93.06 -53.16
CA ILE A 61 -89.21 94.25 -53.88
C ILE A 61 -88.24 95.43 -53.73
N LYS A 62 -87.60 95.57 -52.57
CA LYS A 62 -86.65 96.66 -52.30
C LYS A 62 -85.43 96.56 -53.23
N GLU A 63 -84.87 95.37 -53.34
CA GLU A 63 -83.70 95.08 -54.17
C GLU A 63 -83.95 95.38 -55.65
N TYR A 64 -85.13 95.02 -56.17
CA TYR A 64 -85.52 95.37 -57.55
C TYR A 64 -85.69 96.86 -57.78
N THR A 65 -86.14 97.62 -56.78
CA THR A 65 -86.39 99.06 -56.94
C THR A 65 -85.08 99.84 -57.05
N GLU A 66 -84.07 99.46 -56.28
CA GLU A 66 -82.75 100.11 -56.28
C GLU A 66 -82.01 99.91 -57.62
N GLU A 67 -82.14 98.72 -58.22
CA GLU A 67 -81.52 98.39 -59.50
C GLU A 67 -82.14 99.19 -60.68
N ILE A 68 -83.46 99.41 -60.65
CA ILE A 68 -84.16 100.20 -61.67
C ILE A 68 -83.69 101.66 -61.69
N GLU A 69 -83.46 102.26 -60.51
CA GLU A 69 -83.00 103.66 -60.41
C GLU A 69 -81.55 103.83 -60.87
N ARG A 70 -80.69 102.82 -60.70
CA ARG A 70 -79.34 102.82 -61.27
C ARG A 70 -79.39 102.83 -62.80
N LEU A 71 -80.15 101.91 -63.39
CA LEU A 71 -80.25 101.75 -64.85
C LEU A 71 -80.83 103.00 -65.54
N LYS A 72 -81.76 103.72 -64.89
CA LYS A 72 -82.29 104.98 -65.43
C LYS A 72 -81.24 106.09 -65.52
N ARG A 73 -80.36 106.21 -64.52
CA ARG A 73 -79.28 107.20 -64.51
C ARG A 73 -78.26 106.93 -65.61
N ASP A 74 -77.90 105.66 -65.79
CA ASP A 74 -76.96 105.24 -66.84
C ASP A 74 -77.53 105.48 -68.24
N LEU A 75 -78.84 105.25 -68.44
CA LEU A 75 -79.52 105.47 -69.72
C LEU A 75 -79.67 106.96 -70.05
N ALA A 76 -79.87 107.83 -69.05
CA ALA A 76 -79.91 109.28 -69.23
C ALA A 76 -78.53 109.81 -69.68
N ALA A 77 -77.46 109.35 -69.03
CA ALA A 77 -76.09 109.70 -69.39
C ALA A 77 -75.69 109.24 -70.81
N ALA A 78 -76.22 108.11 -71.28
CA ALA A 78 -75.94 107.59 -72.62
C ALA A 78 -76.65 108.34 -73.77
N ARG A 79 -77.70 109.13 -73.49
CA ARG A 79 -78.50 109.82 -74.53
C ARG A 79 -77.92 111.17 -74.98
N GLU A 80 -77.11 111.83 -74.15
CA GLU A 80 -76.37 113.04 -74.54
C GLU A 80 -75.07 112.65 -75.27
N LYS A 81 -75.17 112.50 -76.60
CA LYS A 81 -74.04 112.09 -77.46
C LYS A 81 -72.94 113.15 -77.53
N ASN A 82 -71.82 112.93 -76.82
CA ASN A 82 -70.42 112.99 -77.33
C ASN A 82 -69.39 112.90 -76.19
N GLY A 83 -68.65 111.78 -76.12
CA GLY A 83 -67.50 111.57 -75.23
C GLY A 83 -67.79 110.67 -74.02
N ILE A 84 -66.76 109.99 -73.52
CA ILE A 84 -66.81 109.30 -72.21
C ILE A 84 -66.87 110.41 -71.15
N TYR A 85 -68.08 110.90 -70.87
CA TYR A 85 -68.34 111.81 -69.78
C TYR A 85 -68.71 110.97 -68.55
N ILE A 86 -67.69 110.38 -67.95
CA ILE A 86 -67.78 109.97 -66.55
C ILE A 86 -67.95 111.28 -65.78
N SER A 87 -69.05 111.43 -65.02
CA SER A 87 -69.24 112.60 -64.15
C SER A 87 -67.98 112.80 -63.29
N LEU A 88 -67.62 114.05 -62.97
CA LEU A 88 -66.44 114.32 -62.13
C LEU A 88 -66.46 113.47 -60.83
N GLU A 89 -67.65 113.29 -60.27
CA GLU A 89 -67.93 112.41 -59.13
C GLU A 89 -67.60 110.93 -59.42
N ASN A 90 -67.93 110.40 -60.60
CA ASN A 90 -67.58 109.04 -60.99
C ASN A 90 -66.09 108.88 -61.33
N TYR A 91 -65.40 109.93 -61.81
CA TYR A 91 -63.97 109.91 -62.13
C TYR A 91 -63.14 109.96 -60.84
N GLU A 92 -63.51 110.83 -59.91
CA GLU A 92 -62.95 110.88 -58.56
C GLU A 92 -63.22 109.56 -57.80
N ALA A 93 -64.43 109.00 -57.91
CA ALA A 93 -64.75 107.70 -57.33
C ALA A 93 -63.95 106.55 -57.97
N LEU A 94 -63.68 106.61 -59.29
CA LEU A 94 -62.85 105.61 -59.97
C LEU A 94 -61.37 105.74 -59.60
N ASN A 95 -60.83 106.95 -59.57
CA ASN A 95 -59.46 107.21 -59.15
C ASN A 95 -59.25 106.83 -57.69
N GLY A 96 -60.22 107.12 -56.82
CA GLY A 96 -60.24 106.67 -55.43
C GLY A 96 -60.28 105.14 -55.30
N LYS A 97 -61.02 104.44 -56.18
CA LYS A 97 -61.00 102.97 -56.23
C LYS A 97 -59.65 102.43 -56.70
N VAL A 98 -59.01 103.07 -57.69
CA VAL A 98 -57.68 102.70 -58.19
C VAL A 98 -56.63 102.88 -57.10
N THR A 99 -56.61 104.02 -56.39
CA THR A 99 -55.66 104.24 -55.29
C THR A 99 -55.86 103.24 -54.16
N VAL A 100 -57.11 102.94 -53.78
CA VAL A 100 -57.40 101.90 -52.78
C VAL A 100 -56.94 100.52 -53.24
N GLN A 101 -57.10 100.20 -54.52
CA GLN A 101 -56.61 98.93 -55.08
C GLN A 101 -55.07 98.88 -55.14
N GLU A 102 -54.40 99.98 -55.47
CA GLU A 102 -52.94 100.07 -55.45
C GLU A 102 -52.36 99.93 -54.02
N GLU A 103 -53.02 100.53 -53.03
CA GLU A 103 -52.69 100.34 -51.60
C GLU A 103 -52.89 98.88 -51.17
N GLN A 104 -54.01 98.26 -51.55
CA GLN A 104 -54.28 96.85 -51.29
C GLN A 104 -53.27 95.91 -51.96
N ILE A 105 -52.89 96.19 -53.21
CA ILE A 105 -51.86 95.42 -53.93
C ILE A 105 -50.52 95.53 -53.19
N THR A 106 -50.16 96.72 -52.73
CA THR A 106 -48.91 96.94 -51.97
C THR A 106 -48.93 96.19 -50.65
N GLU A 107 -50.06 96.20 -49.92
CA GLU A 107 -50.25 95.45 -48.68
C GLU A 107 -50.16 93.93 -48.93
N TYR A 108 -50.79 93.42 -49.99
CA TYR A 108 -50.72 92.01 -50.35
C TYR A 108 -49.32 91.59 -50.77
N ILE A 109 -48.57 92.42 -51.52
CA ILE A 109 -47.16 92.15 -51.87
C ILE A 109 -46.31 92.06 -50.61
N HIS A 110 -46.49 92.98 -49.65
CA HIS A 110 -45.78 92.93 -48.38
C HIS A 110 -46.09 91.65 -47.60
N LYS A 111 -47.38 91.27 -47.52
CA LYS A 111 -47.82 90.05 -46.85
C LYS A 111 -47.28 88.78 -47.51
N ILE A 112 -47.23 88.75 -48.85
CA ILE A 112 -46.61 87.65 -49.61
C ILE A 112 -45.12 87.57 -49.28
N SER A 113 -44.40 88.69 -49.26
CA SER A 113 -42.97 88.71 -48.93
C SER A 113 -42.68 88.19 -47.51
N VAL A 114 -43.50 88.57 -46.52
CA VAL A 114 -43.37 88.04 -45.15
C VAL A 114 -43.65 86.54 -45.10
N MET A 115 -44.72 86.08 -45.78
CA MET A 115 -45.05 84.65 -45.85
C MET A 115 -43.96 83.84 -46.56
N GLU A 116 -43.36 84.35 -47.63
CA GLU A 116 -42.26 83.67 -48.35
C GLU A 116 -41.04 83.49 -47.43
N GLU A 117 -40.70 84.50 -46.63
CA GLU A 117 -39.60 84.43 -45.66
C GLU A 117 -39.88 83.41 -44.55
N GLU A 118 -41.12 83.35 -44.03
CA GLU A 118 -41.54 82.36 -43.04
C GLU A 118 -41.53 80.94 -43.61
N VAL A 119 -42.06 80.74 -44.81
CA VAL A 119 -42.03 79.44 -45.50
C VAL A 119 -40.59 78.98 -45.70
N LYS A 120 -39.68 79.88 -46.06
CA LYS A 120 -38.26 79.58 -46.21
C LYS A 120 -37.62 79.15 -44.89
N LYS A 121 -37.88 79.84 -43.78
CA LYS A 121 -37.42 79.45 -42.44
C LYS A 121 -37.95 78.08 -42.03
N VAL A 122 -39.23 77.84 -42.20
CA VAL A 122 -39.87 76.57 -41.86
C VAL A 122 -39.28 75.43 -42.69
N THR A 123 -39.10 75.64 -43.99
CA THR A 123 -38.51 74.65 -44.90
C THR A 123 -37.08 74.28 -44.47
N GLU A 124 -36.28 75.26 -44.06
CA GLU A 124 -34.92 75.03 -43.58
C GLU A 124 -34.89 74.25 -42.25
N LEU A 125 -35.77 74.58 -41.31
CA LEU A 125 -35.91 73.82 -40.05
C LEU A 125 -36.33 72.37 -40.31
N PHE A 126 -37.29 72.14 -41.22
CA PHE A 126 -37.67 70.78 -41.62
C PHE A 126 -36.52 70.01 -42.25
N ARG A 127 -35.66 70.69 -43.04
CA ARG A 127 -34.48 70.09 -43.65
C ARG A 127 -33.47 69.64 -42.60
N VAL A 128 -33.16 70.50 -41.62
CA VAL A 128 -32.25 70.18 -40.52
C VAL A 128 -32.80 69.04 -39.66
N SER A 129 -34.06 69.15 -39.22
CA SER A 129 -34.71 68.13 -38.39
C SER A 129 -34.79 66.77 -39.10
N LYS A 130 -35.03 66.75 -40.41
CA LYS A 130 -34.99 65.52 -41.21
C LYS A 130 -33.59 64.90 -41.24
N ASN A 131 -32.54 65.71 -41.41
CA ASN A 131 -31.17 65.22 -41.41
C ASN A 131 -30.77 64.66 -40.04
N GLU A 132 -31.11 65.35 -38.95
CA GLU A 132 -30.88 64.88 -37.58
C GLU A 132 -31.62 63.57 -37.29
N LEU A 133 -32.85 63.42 -37.78
CA LEU A 133 -33.63 62.20 -37.63
C LEU A 133 -32.99 61.02 -38.39
N GLU A 134 -32.54 61.23 -39.62
CA GLU A 134 -31.84 60.19 -40.38
C GLU A 134 -30.51 59.80 -39.72
N GLN A 135 -29.77 60.77 -39.18
CA GLN A 135 -28.51 60.50 -38.48
C GLN A 135 -28.75 59.73 -37.17
N CYS A 136 -29.76 60.12 -36.39
CA CYS A 136 -30.17 59.39 -35.19
C CYS A 136 -30.60 57.95 -35.52
N LYS A 137 -31.28 57.76 -36.66
CA LYS A 137 -31.70 56.43 -37.12
C LYS A 137 -30.50 55.56 -37.51
N THR A 138 -29.49 56.12 -38.19
CA THR A 138 -28.26 55.38 -38.50
C THR A 138 -27.48 55.02 -37.24
N ASP A 139 -27.39 55.95 -36.28
CA ASP A 139 -26.69 55.72 -35.01
C ASP A 139 -27.39 54.64 -34.18
N LEU A 140 -28.72 54.65 -34.14
CA LEU A 140 -29.52 53.62 -33.48
C LEU A 140 -29.24 52.24 -34.08
N GLN A 141 -29.23 52.12 -35.41
CA GLN A 141 -28.95 50.85 -36.08
C GLN A 141 -27.54 50.33 -35.81
N ILE A 142 -26.54 51.21 -35.76
CA ILE A 142 -25.16 50.84 -35.41
C ILE A 142 -25.12 50.33 -33.97
N LYS A 143 -25.76 51.05 -33.04
CA LYS A 143 -25.80 50.67 -31.62
C LYS A 143 -26.56 49.37 -31.37
N GLU A 144 -27.64 49.11 -32.08
CA GLU A 144 -28.36 47.84 -32.02
C GLU A 144 -27.46 46.69 -32.45
N LYS A 145 -26.70 46.86 -33.54
CA LYS A 145 -25.76 45.84 -34.02
C LYS A 145 -24.59 45.59 -33.05
N GLU A 146 -23.99 46.66 -32.50
CA GLU A 146 -22.95 46.54 -31.47
C GLU A 146 -23.49 45.83 -30.21
N LEU A 147 -24.75 46.09 -29.84
CA LEU A 147 -25.39 45.44 -28.71
C LEU A 147 -25.60 43.93 -28.97
N GLU A 148 -26.02 43.55 -30.17
CA GLU A 148 -26.14 42.14 -30.56
C GLU A 148 -24.80 41.42 -30.55
N GLU A 149 -23.75 42.03 -31.09
CA GLU A 149 -22.38 41.47 -31.09
C GLU A 149 -21.87 41.28 -29.65
N THR A 150 -21.98 42.30 -28.81
CA THR A 150 -21.55 42.22 -27.40
C THR A 150 -22.37 41.21 -26.59
N GLN A 151 -23.66 41.04 -26.88
CA GLN A 151 -24.51 40.04 -26.22
C GLN A 151 -24.11 38.61 -26.63
N LYS A 152 -23.71 38.42 -27.89
CA LYS A 152 -23.19 37.14 -28.38
C LYS A 152 -21.85 36.81 -27.72
N ASP A 153 -20.91 37.76 -27.69
CA ASP A 153 -19.60 37.59 -27.06
C ASP A 153 -19.73 37.28 -25.56
N LEU A 154 -20.69 37.92 -24.87
CA LEU A 154 -21.01 37.63 -23.47
C LEU A 154 -21.53 36.20 -23.27
N GLN A 155 -22.36 35.70 -24.18
CA GLN A 155 -22.81 34.30 -24.13
C GLN A 155 -21.66 33.32 -24.35
N GLU A 156 -20.81 33.55 -25.35
CA GLU A 156 -19.64 32.70 -25.63
C GLU A 156 -18.68 32.68 -24.44
N THR A 157 -18.39 33.85 -23.85
CA THR A 157 -17.53 33.97 -22.67
C THR A 157 -18.11 33.24 -21.45
N LYS A 158 -19.43 33.29 -21.24
CA LYS A 158 -20.08 32.55 -20.15
C LYS A 158 -19.95 31.04 -20.29
N VAL A 159 -20.04 30.53 -21.52
CA VAL A 159 -19.87 29.09 -21.78
C VAL A 159 -18.43 28.69 -21.51
N GLN A 160 -17.45 29.46 -22.00
CA GLN A 160 -16.03 29.22 -21.75
C GLN A 160 -15.71 29.26 -20.25
N LEU A 161 -16.26 30.22 -19.51
CA LEU A 161 -16.08 30.30 -18.06
C LEU A 161 -16.62 29.06 -17.34
N ALA A 162 -17.80 28.56 -17.72
CA ALA A 162 -18.37 27.35 -17.13
C ALA A 162 -17.53 26.09 -17.47
N GLU A 163 -16.96 26.02 -18.66
CA GLU A 163 -16.03 24.96 -19.05
C GLU A 163 -14.74 25.02 -18.21
N GLU A 164 -14.15 26.21 -18.04
CA GLU A 164 -12.97 26.40 -17.20
C GLU A 164 -13.24 26.05 -15.73
N GLU A 165 -14.36 26.52 -15.16
CA GLU A 165 -14.77 26.17 -13.79
C GLU A 165 -14.89 24.65 -13.60
N TYR A 166 -15.47 23.95 -14.59
CA TYR A 166 -15.55 22.49 -14.56
C TYR A 166 -14.16 21.85 -14.60
N VAL A 167 -13.28 22.29 -15.50
CA VAL A 167 -11.91 21.76 -15.61
C VAL A 167 -11.13 21.98 -14.32
N VAL A 168 -11.23 23.17 -13.72
CA VAL A 168 -10.59 23.48 -12.43
C VAL A 168 -11.10 22.55 -11.33
N SER A 169 -12.41 22.30 -11.26
CA SER A 169 -12.98 21.38 -10.26
C SER A 169 -12.48 19.93 -10.41
N VAL A 170 -12.31 19.47 -11.65
CA VAL A 170 -11.77 18.12 -11.93
C VAL A 170 -10.29 18.06 -11.56
N LEU A 171 -9.53 19.09 -11.92
CA LEU A 171 -8.11 19.20 -11.58
C LEU A 171 -7.90 19.19 -10.06
N GLU A 172 -8.67 19.97 -9.30
CA GLU A 172 -8.62 20.00 -7.83
C GLU A 172 -8.87 18.61 -7.22
N ASN A 173 -9.88 17.88 -7.72
CA ASN A 173 -10.17 16.52 -7.26
C ASN A 173 -9.02 15.54 -7.57
N THR A 174 -8.43 15.65 -8.77
CA THR A 174 -7.27 14.82 -9.14
C THR A 174 -6.04 15.15 -8.30
N GLU A 175 -5.81 16.42 -8.00
CA GLU A 175 -4.73 16.88 -7.13
C GLU A 175 -4.89 16.34 -5.71
N GLN A 176 -6.10 16.41 -5.14
CA GLN A 176 -6.40 15.84 -3.81
C GLN A 176 -6.16 14.33 -3.77
N LYS A 177 -6.57 13.59 -4.80
CA LYS A 177 -6.31 12.14 -4.90
C LYS A 177 -4.82 11.81 -5.01
N LEU A 178 -4.10 12.58 -5.82
CA LEU A 178 -2.65 12.42 -6.00
C LEU A 178 -1.92 12.74 -4.70
N HIS A 179 -2.28 13.84 -4.03
CA HIS A 179 -1.74 14.23 -2.73
C HIS A 179 -2.02 13.16 -1.67
N GLY A 180 -3.23 12.63 -1.60
CA GLY A 180 -3.58 11.54 -0.68
C GLY A 180 -2.78 10.26 -0.96
N THR A 181 -2.50 9.96 -2.22
CA THR A 181 -1.66 8.81 -2.60
C THR A 181 -0.19 9.04 -2.23
N ALA A 182 0.34 10.23 -2.51
CA ALA A 182 1.69 10.62 -2.15
C ALA A 182 1.90 10.59 -0.63
N SER A 183 0.94 11.07 0.14
CA SER A 183 0.99 11.05 1.61
C SER A 183 0.99 9.62 2.17
N LYS A 184 0.17 8.71 1.61
CA LYS A 184 0.21 7.29 1.97
C LYS A 184 1.57 6.66 1.65
N LEU A 185 2.11 6.90 0.45
CA LEU A 185 3.42 6.39 0.06
C LEU A 185 4.52 6.91 0.99
N LEU A 186 4.48 8.19 1.37
CA LEU A 186 5.43 8.77 2.29
C LEU A 186 5.37 8.08 3.66
N SER A 187 4.17 7.89 4.21
CA SER A 187 3.97 7.16 5.48
C SER A 187 4.52 5.73 5.40
N THR A 188 4.27 5.01 4.31
CA THR A 188 4.81 3.65 4.10
C THR A 188 6.33 3.66 4.00
N VAL A 189 6.92 4.64 3.33
CA VAL A 189 8.38 4.78 3.22
C VAL A 189 9.00 5.10 4.58
N GLU A 190 8.37 5.95 5.39
CA GLU A 190 8.83 6.26 6.75
C GLU A 190 8.78 5.03 7.65
N GLU A 191 7.68 4.27 7.64
CA GLU A 191 7.53 3.04 8.40
C GLU A 191 8.56 1.98 7.99
N THR A 192 8.71 1.72 6.69
CA THR A 192 9.68 0.75 6.18
C THR A 192 11.12 1.17 6.46
N THR A 193 11.44 2.46 6.37
CA THR A 193 12.77 3.00 6.74
C THR A 193 13.06 2.78 8.23
N ARG A 194 12.06 3.00 9.09
CA ARG A 194 12.16 2.75 10.53
C ARG A 194 12.38 1.27 10.82
N ASP A 195 11.67 0.39 10.15
CA ASP A 195 11.79 -1.06 10.31
C ASP A 195 13.16 -1.57 9.83
N VAL A 196 13.66 -1.10 8.68
CA VAL A 196 15.00 -1.43 8.18
C VAL A 196 16.08 -0.96 9.15
N SER A 197 15.95 0.27 9.67
CA SER A 197 16.87 0.81 10.67
C SER A 197 16.85 -0.03 11.96
N GLY A 198 15.66 -0.44 12.40
CA GLY A 198 15.48 -1.34 13.54
C GLY A 198 16.10 -2.73 13.33
N LEU A 199 16.03 -3.25 12.11
CA LEU A 199 16.67 -4.51 11.73
C LEU A 199 18.19 -4.39 11.73
N HIS A 200 18.75 -3.29 11.21
CA HIS A 200 20.19 -3.02 11.26
C HIS A 200 20.69 -2.96 12.70
N ALA A 201 19.98 -2.24 13.57
CA ALA A 201 20.32 -2.19 15.00
C ALA A 201 20.21 -3.55 15.71
N LYS A 202 19.32 -4.45 15.26
CA LYS A 202 19.29 -5.85 15.75
C LYS A 202 20.50 -6.64 15.25
N LEU A 203 20.87 -6.49 13.98
CA LEU A 203 22.00 -7.18 13.37
C LEU A 203 23.33 -6.75 14.01
N ASP A 204 23.50 -5.46 14.27
CA ASP A 204 24.67 -4.94 14.99
C ASP A 204 24.76 -5.48 16.41
N ARG A 205 23.64 -5.55 17.15
CA ARG A 205 23.61 -6.18 18.47
C ARG A 205 23.97 -7.65 18.42
N MET A 206 23.44 -8.40 17.45
CA MET A 206 23.78 -9.81 17.25
C MET A 206 25.28 -9.97 16.98
N LYS A 207 25.84 -9.15 16.09
CA LYS A 207 27.27 -9.16 15.78
C LYS A 207 28.14 -8.93 17.01
N VAL A 208 27.77 -7.99 17.88
CA VAL A 208 28.48 -7.73 19.14
C VAL A 208 28.41 -8.95 20.06
N VAL A 209 27.24 -9.58 20.18
CA VAL A 209 27.07 -10.81 21.00
C VAL A 209 27.88 -11.97 20.43
N ASP A 210 27.87 -12.18 19.11
CA ASP A 210 28.66 -13.24 18.46
C ASP A 210 30.16 -13.02 18.66
N GLN A 211 30.64 -11.78 18.54
CA GLN A 211 32.02 -11.43 18.84
C GLN A 211 32.37 -11.71 20.30
N HIS A 212 31.50 -11.34 21.23
CA HIS A 212 31.70 -11.62 22.65
C HIS A 212 31.75 -13.13 22.92
N ASN A 213 30.80 -13.90 22.36
CA ASN A 213 30.74 -15.35 22.49
C ASN A 213 31.99 -16.02 21.91
N ALA A 214 32.49 -15.57 20.76
CA ALA A 214 33.72 -16.06 20.16
C ALA A 214 34.94 -15.80 21.07
N VAL A 215 35.04 -14.61 21.68
CA VAL A 215 36.10 -14.30 22.65
C VAL A 215 36.02 -15.21 23.87
N VAL A 216 34.83 -15.43 24.42
CA VAL A 216 34.61 -16.31 25.58
C VAL A 216 34.99 -17.75 25.24
N GLN A 217 34.56 -18.26 24.08
CA GLN A 217 34.88 -19.61 23.61
C GLN A 217 36.39 -19.79 23.43
N ASN A 218 37.07 -18.84 22.80
CA ASN A 218 38.52 -18.88 22.61
C ASN A 218 39.27 -18.82 23.95
N THR A 219 38.81 -17.98 24.87
CA THR A 219 39.39 -17.88 26.23
C THR A 219 39.24 -19.19 26.99
N PHE A 220 38.05 -19.79 26.98
CA PHE A 220 37.78 -21.07 27.63
C PHE A 220 38.61 -22.20 27.01
N ALA A 221 38.67 -22.28 25.67
CA ALA A 221 39.48 -23.27 24.97
C ALA A 221 40.97 -23.13 25.33
N GLY A 222 41.48 -21.89 25.39
CA GLY A 222 42.84 -21.61 25.84
C GLY A 222 43.12 -22.07 27.27
N GLN A 223 42.20 -21.78 28.20
CA GLN A 223 42.30 -22.23 29.59
C GLN A 223 42.27 -23.76 29.71
N MET A 224 41.37 -24.44 29.01
CA MET A 224 41.27 -25.89 29.00
C MET A 224 42.54 -26.54 28.44
N ASN A 225 43.07 -26.02 27.34
CA ASN A 225 44.32 -26.51 26.76
C ASN A 225 45.50 -26.34 27.72
N ALA A 226 45.57 -25.20 28.43
CA ALA A 226 46.60 -24.99 29.45
C ALA A 226 46.49 -25.98 30.61
N LEU A 227 45.28 -26.28 31.08
CA LEU A 227 45.04 -27.30 32.10
C LEU A 227 45.41 -28.70 31.61
N PHE A 228 45.04 -29.07 30.38
CA PHE A 228 45.41 -30.36 29.80
C PHE A 228 46.92 -30.49 29.63
N SER A 229 47.61 -29.46 29.16
CA SER A 229 49.08 -29.46 29.08
C SER A 229 49.69 -29.68 30.46
N LYS A 230 49.21 -28.97 31.49
CA LYS A 230 49.72 -29.11 32.85
C LYS A 230 49.49 -30.52 33.42
N ILE A 231 48.32 -31.12 33.15
CA ILE A 231 48.03 -32.50 33.54
C ILE A 231 48.96 -33.46 32.79
N GLN A 232 49.15 -33.26 31.49
CA GLN A 232 50.03 -34.08 30.67
C GLN A 232 51.48 -34.02 31.17
N ASP A 233 52.00 -32.82 31.45
CA ASP A 233 53.33 -32.61 32.02
C ASP A 233 53.47 -33.29 33.39
N SER A 234 52.44 -33.21 34.24
CA SER A 234 52.44 -33.87 35.55
C SER A 234 52.43 -35.40 35.42
N ILE A 235 51.69 -35.95 34.45
CA ILE A 235 51.63 -37.40 34.18
C ILE A 235 52.96 -37.89 33.62
N THR A 236 53.56 -37.16 32.67
CA THR A 236 54.87 -37.55 32.10
C THR A 236 55.97 -37.47 33.15
N GLU A 237 55.99 -36.42 33.98
CA GLU A 237 56.93 -36.31 35.11
C GLU A 237 56.74 -37.47 36.11
N ASN A 238 55.50 -37.78 36.48
CA ASN A 238 55.23 -38.89 37.39
C ASN A 238 55.61 -40.26 36.77
N SER A 239 55.32 -40.46 35.49
CA SER A 239 55.72 -41.67 34.75
C SER A 239 57.25 -41.83 34.73
N LEU A 240 57.98 -40.74 34.48
CA LEU A 240 59.45 -40.74 34.53
C LEU A 240 59.97 -41.12 35.92
N LYS A 241 59.43 -40.50 36.98
CA LYS A 241 59.79 -40.82 38.37
C LYS A 241 59.51 -42.29 38.71
N GLN A 242 58.37 -42.82 38.26
CA GLN A 242 58.03 -44.24 38.45
C GLN A 242 58.99 -45.16 37.70
N GLN A 243 59.37 -44.80 36.46
CA GLN A 243 60.35 -45.55 35.67
C GLN A 243 61.73 -45.56 36.34
N GLU A 244 62.20 -44.42 36.85
CA GLU A 244 63.45 -44.31 37.61
C GLU A 244 63.42 -45.19 38.88
N MET A 245 62.33 -45.14 39.63
CA MET A 245 62.13 -45.97 40.83
C MET A 245 62.16 -47.48 40.49
N LEU A 246 61.45 -47.91 39.45
CA LEU A 246 61.45 -49.30 38.99
C LEU A 246 62.84 -49.75 38.52
N THR A 247 63.57 -48.88 37.84
CA THR A 247 64.95 -49.16 37.41
C THR A 247 65.85 -49.32 38.63
N SER A 248 65.72 -48.45 39.63
CA SER A 248 66.44 -48.57 40.90
C SER A 248 66.13 -49.88 41.63
N TYR A 249 64.85 -50.28 41.71
CA TYR A 249 64.48 -51.56 42.33
C TYR A 249 64.98 -52.76 41.54
N THR A 250 64.94 -52.70 40.20
CA THR A 250 65.45 -53.76 39.33
C THR A 250 66.95 -53.94 39.54
N ASN A 251 67.71 -52.84 39.58
CA ASN A 251 69.15 -52.87 39.87
C ASN A 251 69.43 -53.44 41.26
N PHE A 252 68.71 -52.97 42.29
CA PHE A 252 68.88 -53.47 43.66
C PHE A 252 68.57 -54.97 43.78
N ILE A 253 67.49 -55.44 43.16
CA ILE A 253 67.15 -56.88 43.14
C ILE A 253 68.20 -57.67 42.33
N GLY A 254 68.69 -57.12 41.22
CA GLY A 254 69.76 -57.73 40.43
C GLY A 254 71.06 -57.89 41.22
N ASP A 255 71.45 -56.84 41.97
CA ASP A 255 72.60 -56.86 42.87
C ASP A 255 72.40 -57.89 44.00
N LEU A 256 71.21 -57.96 44.58
CA LEU A 256 70.88 -58.96 45.60
C LEU A 256 70.93 -60.40 45.06
N LEU A 257 70.37 -60.63 43.86
CA LEU A 257 70.39 -61.94 43.21
C LEU A 257 71.81 -62.37 42.83
N SER A 258 72.63 -61.47 42.29
CA SER A 258 74.04 -61.77 41.98
C SER A 258 74.84 -62.08 43.24
N THR A 259 74.61 -61.33 44.33
CA THR A 259 75.20 -61.61 45.65
C THR A 259 74.72 -62.95 46.20
N SER A 260 73.43 -63.26 46.08
CA SER A 260 72.88 -64.55 46.51
C SER A 260 73.41 -65.72 45.69
N SER A 261 73.54 -65.57 44.36
CA SER A 261 74.09 -66.60 43.48
C SER A 261 75.54 -66.89 43.80
N SER A 262 76.37 -65.85 43.92
CA SER A 262 77.78 -66.01 44.31
C SER A 262 77.92 -66.65 45.70
N THR A 263 77.07 -66.28 46.66
CA THR A 263 77.04 -66.92 47.99
C THR A 263 76.64 -68.40 47.89
N ALA A 264 75.64 -68.72 47.07
CA ALA A 264 75.20 -70.09 46.84
C ALA A 264 76.27 -70.94 46.13
N ASP A 265 76.99 -70.37 45.15
CA ASP A 265 78.10 -71.02 44.45
C ASP A 265 79.27 -71.30 45.42
N ILE A 266 79.61 -70.33 46.28
CA ILE A 266 80.59 -70.52 47.35
C ILE A 266 80.14 -71.64 48.28
N LEU A 267 78.87 -71.66 48.71
CA LEU A 267 78.34 -72.69 49.60
C LEU A 267 78.36 -74.08 48.93
N ALA A 268 77.95 -74.17 47.66
CA ALA A 268 77.97 -75.42 46.89
C ALA A 268 79.40 -75.95 46.72
N SER A 269 80.37 -75.07 46.50
CA SER A 269 81.79 -75.42 46.46
C SER A 269 82.28 -75.98 47.81
N VAL A 270 81.94 -75.32 48.92
CA VAL A 270 82.30 -75.77 50.28
C VAL A 270 81.65 -77.12 50.63
N VAL A 271 80.36 -77.30 50.29
CA VAL A 271 79.64 -78.57 50.50
C VAL A 271 80.27 -79.68 49.65
N SER A 272 80.59 -79.39 48.39
CA SER A 272 81.25 -80.37 47.51
C SER A 272 82.63 -80.77 48.03
N ALA A 273 83.42 -79.80 48.50
CA ALA A 273 84.72 -80.07 49.12
C ALA A 273 84.58 -80.93 50.38
N SER A 274 83.60 -80.62 51.24
CA SER A 274 83.32 -81.38 52.46
C SER A 274 82.87 -82.82 52.15
N PHE A 275 81.99 -83.01 51.15
CA PHE A 275 81.58 -84.33 50.68
C PHE A 275 82.74 -85.13 50.07
N ALA A 276 83.64 -84.47 49.34
CA ALA A 276 84.85 -85.12 48.83
C ALA A 276 85.74 -85.62 49.97
N SER A 277 85.97 -84.80 51.00
CA SER A 277 86.71 -85.22 52.21
C SER A 277 85.99 -86.34 52.97
N LEU A 278 84.67 -86.30 53.10
CA LEU A 278 83.88 -87.39 53.72
C LEU A 278 83.97 -88.69 52.91
N LYS A 279 83.89 -88.62 51.58
CA LYS A 279 84.06 -89.77 50.69
C LYS A 279 85.43 -90.39 50.88
N GLU A 280 86.47 -89.58 50.98
CA GLU A 280 87.84 -90.04 51.24
C GLU A 280 87.97 -90.72 52.60
N LEU A 281 87.40 -90.13 53.66
CA LEU A 281 87.35 -90.71 55.00
C LEU A 281 86.62 -92.07 55.02
N VAL A 282 85.43 -92.14 54.41
CA VAL A 282 84.64 -93.38 54.33
C VAL A 282 85.38 -94.44 53.51
N SER A 283 86.03 -94.07 52.41
CA SER A 283 86.84 -95.00 51.62
C SER A 283 88.00 -95.58 52.44
N THR A 284 88.64 -94.75 53.25
CA THR A 284 89.75 -95.16 54.12
C THR A 284 89.26 -96.15 55.17
N GLU A 285 88.10 -95.88 55.79
CA GLU A 285 87.55 -96.74 56.84
C GLU A 285 86.95 -98.04 56.32
N VAL A 286 86.36 -98.04 55.12
CA VAL A 286 85.92 -99.27 54.43
C VAL A 286 87.10 -100.15 54.07
N SER A 287 88.21 -99.58 53.59
CA SER A 287 89.45 -100.34 53.34
C SER A 287 89.99 -100.98 54.62
N HIS A 288 90.03 -100.22 55.73
CA HIS A 288 90.43 -100.73 57.04
C HIS A 288 89.51 -101.85 57.54
N MET A 289 88.19 -101.73 57.36
CA MET A 289 87.23 -102.78 57.74
C MET A 289 87.39 -104.04 56.88
N SER A 290 87.61 -103.88 55.57
CA SER A 290 87.85 -105.00 54.65
C SER A 290 89.09 -105.80 55.03
N GLU A 291 90.16 -105.12 55.47
CA GLU A 291 91.40 -105.74 55.92
C GLU A 291 91.20 -106.53 57.23
N LYS A 292 90.36 -106.02 58.14
CA LYS A 292 89.92 -106.79 59.31
C LYS A 292 89.10 -108.03 58.98
N ILE A 293 88.21 -107.95 57.98
CA ILE A 293 87.37 -109.09 57.57
C ILE A 293 88.23 -110.23 57.02
N THR A 294 89.19 -109.95 56.13
CA THR A 294 90.12 -110.97 55.62
C THR A 294 90.96 -111.59 56.74
N GLN A 295 91.33 -110.81 57.74
CA GLN A 295 92.03 -111.34 58.93
C GLN A 295 91.15 -112.33 59.71
N HIS A 296 89.85 -112.04 59.87
CA HIS A 296 88.90 -112.92 60.56
C HIS A 296 88.57 -114.19 59.76
N GLU A 297 88.55 -114.09 58.44
CA GLU A 297 88.29 -115.23 57.54
C GLU A 297 89.42 -116.27 57.61
N ASN A 298 90.68 -115.82 57.70
CA ASN A 298 91.83 -116.69 57.91
C ASN A 298 91.78 -117.45 59.26
N LEU A 299 91.38 -116.78 60.35
CA LEU A 299 91.21 -117.39 61.68
C LEU A 299 90.10 -118.46 61.71
N SER A 300 89.03 -118.26 60.93
CA SER A 300 87.93 -119.22 60.81
C SER A 300 88.36 -120.51 60.10
N LEU A 301 89.23 -120.38 59.09
CA LEU A 301 89.80 -121.52 58.36
C LEU A 301 90.67 -122.40 59.25
N ASP A 302 91.47 -121.79 60.14
CA ASP A 302 92.26 -122.52 61.15
C ASP A 302 91.38 -123.26 62.17
N CYS A 303 90.31 -122.63 62.66
CA CYS A 303 89.37 -123.31 63.58
C CYS A 303 88.68 -124.53 62.94
N LYS A 304 88.41 -124.47 61.62
CA LYS A 304 87.81 -125.58 60.88
C LYS A 304 88.75 -126.78 60.76
N ALA A 305 90.05 -126.55 60.64
CA ALA A 305 91.06 -127.62 60.60
C ALA A 305 91.16 -128.36 61.95
N GLU A 306 91.07 -127.63 63.07
CA GLU A 306 91.14 -128.21 64.42
C GLU A 306 89.90 -129.08 64.75
N LEU A 307 88.70 -128.66 64.29
CA LEU A 307 87.46 -129.41 64.49
C LEU A 307 87.45 -130.77 63.75
N LEU A 308 88.08 -130.86 62.57
CA LEU A 308 88.19 -132.13 61.85
C LEU A 308 89.11 -133.13 62.57
N ARG A 309 90.16 -132.66 63.25
CA ARG A 309 91.07 -133.49 64.06
C ARG A 309 90.36 -134.15 65.25
N LEU A 310 89.43 -133.43 65.89
CA LEU A 310 88.64 -133.91 67.02
C LEU A 310 87.59 -134.97 66.64
N ILE A 311 87.06 -134.92 65.42
CA ILE A 311 86.09 -135.91 64.92
C ILE A 311 86.76 -137.28 64.70
N GLU A 312 88.00 -137.30 64.19
CA GLU A 312 88.77 -138.52 63.94
C GLU A 312 89.21 -139.23 65.25
N GLU A 313 89.46 -138.46 66.32
CA GLU A 313 89.74 -138.98 67.67
C GLU A 313 88.50 -139.61 68.33
N HIS A 314 87.29 -139.10 68.07
CA HIS A 314 86.05 -139.63 68.66
C HIS A 314 85.57 -140.94 68.02
N GLU A 315 85.82 -141.14 66.71
CA GLU A 315 85.41 -142.35 65.99
C GLU A 315 86.18 -143.60 66.46
N THR A 316 87.45 -143.44 66.83
CA THR A 316 88.32 -144.51 67.36
C THR A 316 88.08 -144.83 68.84
N GLY A 317 87.40 -143.95 69.58
CA GLY A 317 86.99 -144.15 70.98
C GLY A 317 85.70 -144.97 71.12
N LEU A 318 84.71 -144.73 70.24
CA LEU A 318 83.39 -145.38 70.33
C LEU A 318 83.42 -146.87 69.93
N GLY A 319 84.30 -147.26 69.01
CA GLY A 319 84.50 -148.66 68.61
C GLY A 319 85.07 -149.57 69.71
N ARG A 320 85.78 -149.02 70.71
CA ARG A 320 86.31 -149.78 71.86
C ARG A 320 85.30 -149.98 72.99
N ALA A 321 84.30 -149.11 73.12
CA ALA A 321 83.27 -149.22 74.16
C ALA A 321 82.22 -150.31 73.83
N VAL A 322 81.83 -150.45 72.55
CA VAL A 322 80.75 -151.38 72.15
C VAL A 322 81.17 -152.86 72.21
N ASN A 323 82.45 -153.19 71.98
CA ASN A 323 82.97 -154.56 72.10
C ASN A 323 83.12 -155.07 73.55
N SER A 324 82.93 -154.22 74.56
CA SER A 324 83.04 -154.56 75.98
C SER A 324 81.69 -154.87 76.67
N LEU A 325 80.55 -154.63 75.98
CA LEU A 325 79.19 -154.83 76.52
C LEU A 325 78.54 -156.18 76.11
N THR A 326 79.13 -156.91 75.16
CA THR A 326 78.62 -158.19 74.64
C THR A 326 78.50 -159.35 75.66
N PRO A 327 79.34 -159.49 76.70
CA PRO A 327 79.18 -160.56 77.70
C PRO A 327 78.14 -160.26 78.80
N MET A 328 77.69 -159.00 78.95
CA MET A 328 76.67 -158.62 79.94
C MET A 328 75.24 -158.89 79.41
N VAL A 329 75.06 -158.90 78.08
CA VAL A 329 73.81 -159.24 77.40
C VAL A 329 73.45 -160.73 77.57
N GLU A 330 74.42 -161.64 77.72
CA GLU A 330 74.14 -163.08 77.96
C GLU A 330 73.83 -163.42 79.44
N PHE A 331 74.31 -162.66 80.43
CA PHE A 331 74.03 -162.90 81.85
C PHE A 331 72.64 -162.40 82.28
N VAL A 332 72.14 -161.30 81.70
CA VAL A 332 70.81 -160.75 81.99
C VAL A 332 69.69 -161.54 81.27
N LEU A 333 69.97 -162.14 80.11
CA LEU A 333 69.06 -163.07 79.44
C LEU A 333 68.94 -164.44 80.15
N GLY A 334 69.94 -164.84 80.95
CA GLY A 334 69.89 -166.05 81.78
C GLY A 334 69.10 -165.92 83.10
N LEU A 335 69.07 -164.73 83.71
CA LEU A 335 68.35 -164.48 84.97
C LEU A 335 66.84 -164.24 84.77
N ASN A 336 66.39 -163.82 83.58
CA ASN A 336 64.97 -163.65 83.28
C ASN A 336 64.24 -164.98 82.99
N GLY A 337 64.97 -166.07 82.74
CA GLY A 337 64.40 -167.42 82.60
C GLY A 337 63.96 -168.08 83.91
N GLN A 338 64.41 -167.59 85.08
CA GLN A 338 64.01 -168.14 86.39
C GLN A 338 62.86 -167.38 87.08
N PHE A 339 62.47 -166.19 86.61
CA PHE A 339 61.42 -165.38 87.24
C PHE A 339 60.03 -165.42 86.58
N GLN A 340 59.87 -166.11 85.44
CA GLN A 340 58.55 -166.36 84.82
C GLN A 340 58.04 -167.82 84.94
N SER A 341 58.60 -168.61 85.86
CA SER A 341 58.08 -169.94 86.24
C SER A 341 57.45 -169.99 87.65
N ASN A 342 57.04 -168.85 88.20
CA ASN A 342 56.19 -168.72 89.40
C ASN A 342 55.65 -167.28 89.46
N MET A 343 54.49 -166.88 88.96
CA MET A 343 53.26 -167.57 88.59
C MET A 343 52.63 -166.86 87.38
N LYS A 344 52.12 -167.66 86.43
CA LYS A 344 51.15 -167.36 85.36
C LYS A 344 51.28 -166.07 84.57
#